data_AF-A0A1I4H1X7-F1
#
_entry.id   AF-A0A1I4H1X7-F1
#
_cell.length_a   1.000
_cell.length_b   1.000
_cell.length_c   1.000
_cell.angle_alpha   90.00
_cell.angle_beta   90.00
_cell.angle_gamma   90.00
#
_symmetry.space_group_name_H-M   'P 1'
#
loop_
_entity.id
_entity.type
_entity.pdbx_description
1 polymer ?
#
loop_
_entity_poly.entity_id
_entity_poly.type
_entity_poly.pdbx_seq_one_letter_code
_entity_poly.pdbx_strand_id
1 'polypeptide(L)'
;MRRRAVLPVLIVAYLGAVGWITLDPAPGDPAGNPLLRSLLRAVSGVPGLQWVDYGVAEFSANVLLFVPMGVLFTVLLSRWRWWLALAVGVAATLTIEFVQLFLPARFSDPRDLLANTLGTLVGIALVWVAARRHAG
;
A
#
# COMPACT_ATOMS: atom_id res chain seq x y z
N MET A 1 -28.59 -5.79 8.63
CA MET A 1 -28.10 -6.36 7.35
C MET A 1 -27.10 -5.45 6.62
N ARG A 2 -27.30 -4.12 6.49
CA ARG A 2 -26.38 -3.21 5.76
C ARG A 2 -24.90 -3.25 6.20
N ARG A 3 -24.58 -3.28 7.50
CA ARG A 3 -23.19 -3.30 7.98
C ARG A 3 -22.37 -4.53 7.55
N ARG A 4 -23.01 -5.67 7.28
CA ARG A 4 -22.32 -6.90 6.85
C ARG A 4 -21.89 -6.87 5.38
N ALA A 5 -22.55 -6.07 4.54
CA ALA A 5 -22.23 -5.95 3.12
C ALA A 5 -21.19 -4.86 2.82
N VAL A 6 -21.01 -3.87 3.71
CA VAL A 6 -20.10 -2.73 3.49
C VAL A 6 -18.64 -3.19 3.41
N LEU A 7 -18.19 -4.06 4.33
CA LEU A 7 -16.79 -4.48 4.38
C LEU A 7 -16.35 -5.24 3.11
N PRO A 8 -17.09 -6.25 2.61
CA PRO A 8 -16.77 -6.89 1.33
C PRO A 8 -16.75 -5.91 0.15
N VAL A 9 -17.70 -4.96 0.10
CA VAL A 9 -17.74 -3.93 -0.97
C VAL A 9 -16.50 -3.05 -0.91
N LEU A 10 -16.08 -2.61 0.28
CA LEU A 10 -14.86 -1.84 0.45
C LEU A 10 -13.62 -2.63 0.03
N ILE A 11 -13.54 -3.91 0.37
CA ILE A 11 -12.44 -4.79 -0.03
C ILE A 11 -12.39 -4.92 -1.55
N VAL A 12 -13.52 -5.21 -2.20
CA VAL A 12 -13.57 -5.35 -3.67
C VAL A 12 -13.18 -4.04 -4.36
N ALA A 13 -13.74 -2.91 -3.91
CA ALA A 13 -13.41 -1.59 -4.45
C ALA A 13 -11.91 -1.26 -4.25
N TYR A 14 -11.37 -1.55 -3.07
CA TYR A 14 -9.96 -1.36 -2.75
C TYR A 14 -9.04 -2.24 -3.60
N LEU A 15 -9.33 -3.54 -3.71
CA LEU A 15 -8.53 -4.46 -4.54
C LEU A 15 -8.60 -4.09 -6.02
N GLY A 16 -9.76 -3.63 -6.49
CA GLY A 16 -9.91 -3.09 -7.85
C GLY A 16 -9.04 -1.86 -8.07
N ALA A 17 -9.01 -0.93 -7.11
CA ALA A 17 -8.15 0.26 -7.18
C ALA A 17 -6.65 -0.09 -7.13
N VAL A 18 -6.23 -1.01 -6.24
CA VAL A 18 -4.85 -1.49 -6.16
C VAL A 18 -4.45 -2.14 -7.49
N GLY A 19 -5.26 -3.07 -8.00
CA GLY A 19 -5.01 -3.73 -9.28
C GLY A 19 -4.91 -2.73 -10.44
N TRP A 20 -5.80 -1.73 -10.49
CA TRP A 20 -5.74 -0.67 -11.50
C TRP A 20 -4.43 0.12 -11.43
N ILE A 21 -3.97 0.47 -10.22
CA ILE A 21 -2.74 1.26 -10.01
C ILE A 21 -1.48 0.44 -10.34
N THR A 22 -1.44 -0.83 -9.92
CA THR A 22 -0.20 -1.63 -9.98
C THR A 22 -0.05 -2.44 -11.26
N LEU A 23 -1.17 -2.80 -11.90
CA LEU A 23 -1.19 -3.62 -13.12
C LEU A 23 -1.47 -2.83 -14.39
N ASP A 24 -1.48 -1.49 -14.32
CA ASP A 24 -1.48 -0.65 -15.53
C ASP A 24 -0.24 -1.02 -16.37
N PRO A 25 -0.42 -1.52 -17.62
CA PRO A 25 0.65 -2.00 -18.49
C PRO A 25 1.52 -0.88 -19.06
N ALA A 26 1.01 0.35 -19.07
CA ALA A 26 1.73 1.53 -19.54
C ALA A 26 1.60 2.65 -18.50
N PRO A 27 2.18 2.46 -17.29
CA PRO A 27 2.22 3.55 -16.34
C PRO A 27 2.94 4.72 -17.01
N GLY A 28 2.31 5.88 -17.07
CA GLY A 28 3.04 7.10 -17.44
C GLY A 28 4.25 7.26 -16.51
N ASP A 29 5.30 7.96 -16.95
CA ASP A 29 6.50 8.20 -16.14
C ASP A 29 6.16 9.11 -14.94
N PRO A 30 5.99 8.57 -13.71
CA PRO A 30 5.60 9.38 -12.56
C PRO A 30 6.78 10.25 -12.12
N ALA A 31 8.01 9.76 -12.28
CA ALA A 31 9.23 10.53 -12.09
C ALA A 31 9.34 11.68 -13.11
N GLY A 32 8.67 11.57 -14.26
CA GLY A 32 8.45 12.58 -15.29
C GLY A 32 7.54 13.74 -14.89
N ASN A 33 6.70 13.55 -13.87
CA ASN A 33 5.63 14.49 -13.54
C ASN A 33 6.17 15.84 -13.02
N PRO A 34 5.87 16.97 -13.69
CA PRO A 34 6.43 18.28 -13.32
C PRO A 34 5.95 18.77 -11.95
N LEU A 35 4.73 18.43 -11.54
CA LEU A 35 4.20 18.77 -10.23
C LEU A 35 4.93 17.98 -9.14
N LEU A 36 5.07 16.67 -9.30
CA LEU A 36 5.80 15.83 -8.33
C LEU A 36 7.26 16.29 -8.21
N ARG A 37 7.94 16.58 -9.32
CA ARG A 37 9.29 17.13 -9.31
C ARG A 37 9.36 18.46 -8.55
N SER A 38 8.38 19.34 -8.76
CA SER A 38 8.33 20.63 -8.08
C SER A 38 8.14 20.47 -6.56
N LEU A 39 7.24 19.57 -6.16
CA LEU A 39 7.01 19.23 -4.75
C LEU A 39 8.24 18.60 -4.10
N LEU A 40 8.86 17.61 -4.75
CA LEU A 40 10.08 16.97 -4.25
C LEU A 40 11.21 17.98 -4.09
N ARG A 41 11.40 18.91 -5.04
CA ARG A 41 12.38 20.00 -4.92
C ARG A 41 12.06 20.96 -3.78
N ALA A 42 10.78 21.30 -3.60
CA ALA A 42 10.36 22.16 -2.50
C ALA A 42 10.65 21.50 -1.14
N VAL A 43 10.35 20.20 -1.00
CA VAL A 43 10.59 19.44 0.24
C VAL A 43 12.09 19.24 0.48
N SER A 44 12.83 18.76 -0.51
CA SER A 44 14.29 18.53 -0.40
C SER A 44 15.10 19.81 -0.28
N GLY A 45 14.54 20.97 -0.65
CA GLY A 45 15.13 22.29 -0.42
C GLY A 45 15.08 22.75 1.05
N VAL A 46 14.28 22.09 1.90
CA VAL A 46 14.24 22.39 3.34
C VAL A 46 15.45 21.75 4.03
N PRO A 47 16.23 22.50 4.83
CA PRO A 47 17.34 21.94 5.60
C PRO A 47 16.87 20.76 6.48
N GLY A 48 17.50 19.60 6.32
CA GLY A 48 17.17 18.37 7.04
C GLY A 48 16.25 17.40 6.27
N LEU A 49 15.70 17.79 5.12
CA LEU A 49 14.83 16.96 4.28
C LEU A 49 15.44 16.59 2.93
N GLN A 50 16.76 16.77 2.76
CA GLN A 50 17.46 16.47 1.50
C GLN A 50 17.42 14.98 1.12
N TRP A 51 17.11 14.10 2.07
CA TRP A 51 16.92 12.66 1.86
C TRP A 51 15.56 12.31 1.23
N VAL A 52 14.62 13.26 1.13
CA VAL A 52 13.31 13.04 0.49
C VAL A 52 13.47 13.17 -1.02
N ASP A 53 13.76 12.05 -1.66
CA ASP A 53 13.81 11.91 -3.11
C ASP A 53 12.57 11.17 -3.67
N TYR A 54 12.59 10.92 -4.98
CA TYR A 54 11.52 10.17 -5.64
C TYR A 54 11.37 8.75 -5.08
N GLY A 55 12.48 8.06 -4.79
CA GLY A 55 12.45 6.70 -4.28
C GLY A 55 11.84 6.62 -2.88
N VAL A 56 12.10 7.61 -2.03
CA VAL A 56 11.44 7.75 -0.72
C VAL A 56 9.95 8.02 -0.88
N ALA A 57 9.56 8.88 -1.82
CA ALA A 57 8.15 9.17 -2.07
C ALA A 57 7.40 7.94 -2.62
N GLU A 58 8.01 7.21 -3.55
CA GLU A 58 7.48 5.96 -4.13
C GLU A 58 7.34 4.87 -3.07
N PHE A 59 8.40 4.63 -2.29
CA PHE A 59 8.38 3.69 -1.17
C PHE A 59 7.28 4.04 -0.16
N SER A 60 7.16 5.33 0.20
CA SER A 60 6.13 5.80 1.13
C SER A 60 4.73 5.63 0.55
N ALA A 61 4.53 5.87 -0.75
CA ALA A 61 3.26 5.66 -1.43
C ALA A 61 2.86 4.17 -1.40
N ASN A 62 3.80 3.26 -1.63
CA ASN A 62 3.56 1.81 -1.54
C ASN A 62 3.19 1.36 -0.11
N VAL A 63 3.89 1.87 0.90
CA VAL A 63 3.51 1.68 2.31
C VAL A 63 2.07 2.14 2.55
N LEU A 64 1.74 3.38 2.16
CA LEU A 64 0.41 3.95 2.36
C LEU A 64 -0.68 3.19 1.61
N LEU A 65 -0.39 2.72 0.40
CA LEU A 65 -1.31 1.93 -0.43
C LEU A 65 -1.70 0.61 0.24
N PHE A 66 -0.79 -0.01 1.00
CA PHE A 66 -1.03 -1.29 1.69
C PHE A 66 -1.52 -1.15 3.14
N VAL A 67 -1.55 0.05 3.72
CA VAL A 67 -2.19 0.27 5.04
C VAL A 67 -3.66 -0.20 5.04
N PRO A 68 -4.51 0.17 4.05
CA PRO A 68 -5.88 -0.34 3.98
C PRO A 68 -5.96 -1.87 3.84
N MET A 69 -5.02 -2.53 3.15
CA MET A 69 -4.95 -4.01 3.09
C MET A 69 -4.89 -4.59 4.50
N GLY A 70 -3.94 -4.12 5.30
CA GLY A 70 -3.77 -4.55 6.69
C GLY A 70 -5.02 -4.31 7.54
N VAL A 71 -5.63 -3.12 7.43
CA VAL A 71 -6.85 -2.78 8.19
C VAL A 71 -8.03 -3.68 7.78
N LEU A 72 -8.36 -3.71 6.48
CA LEU A 72 -9.56 -4.37 5.98
C LEU A 72 -9.51 -5.88 6.21
N PHE A 73 -8.38 -6.53 5.92
CA PHE A 73 -8.26 -7.98 6.08
C PHE A 73 -8.14 -8.39 7.55
N THR A 74 -7.54 -7.57 8.42
CA THR A 74 -7.54 -7.86 9.87
C THR A 74 -8.94 -7.73 10.47
N VAL A 75 -9.73 -6.76 10.02
CA VAL A 75 -11.14 -6.62 10.43
C VAL A 75 -11.98 -7.79 9.88
N LEU A 76 -11.76 -8.19 8.63
CA LEU A 76 -12.47 -9.32 8.01
C LEU A 76 -12.16 -10.66 8.69
N LEU A 77 -10.88 -10.93 8.95
CA LEU A 77 -10.39 -12.24 9.40
C LEU A 77 -10.29 -12.37 10.93
N SER A 78 -10.63 -11.32 11.67
CA SER A 78 -10.40 -11.13 13.11
C SER A 78 -8.97 -10.74 13.46
N ARG A 79 -8.83 -9.82 14.44
CA ARG A 79 -7.55 -9.34 14.97
C ARG A 79 -6.63 -10.45 15.48
N TRP A 80 -7.19 -11.56 15.94
CA TRP A 80 -6.41 -12.72 16.42
C TRP A 80 -5.78 -13.52 15.28
N ARG A 81 -6.27 -13.36 14.04
CA ARG A 81 -5.73 -13.97 12.83
C ARG A 81 -5.02 -12.95 11.95
N TRP A 82 -4.42 -11.93 12.56
CA TRP A 82 -3.68 -10.87 11.86
C TRP A 82 -2.60 -11.40 10.91
N TRP A 83 -2.01 -12.56 11.22
CA TRP A 83 -1.02 -13.23 10.38
C TRP A 83 -1.59 -13.64 9.01
N LEU A 84 -2.90 -13.92 8.90
CA LEU A 84 -3.55 -14.16 7.61
C LEU A 84 -3.66 -12.87 6.80
N ALA A 85 -3.91 -11.72 7.43
CA ALA A 85 -3.92 -10.43 6.74
C ALA A 85 -2.51 -10.09 6.21
N LEU A 86 -1.47 -10.40 6.99
CA LEU A 86 -0.08 -10.29 6.55
C LEU A 86 0.21 -11.21 5.36
N ALA A 87 -0.19 -12.48 5.45
CA ALA A 87 -0.02 -13.44 4.36
C ALA A 87 -0.72 -13.00 3.07
N VAL A 88 -1.93 -12.42 3.17
CA VAL A 88 -2.65 -11.85 2.02
C VAL A 88 -1.86 -10.68 1.42
N GLY A 89 -1.34 -9.75 2.24
CA GLY A 89 -0.54 -8.63 1.74
C GLY A 89 0.74 -9.07 1.01
N VAL A 90 1.45 -10.05 1.57
CA VAL A 90 2.65 -10.64 0.95
C VAL A 90 2.29 -11.37 -0.35
N ALA A 91 1.28 -12.24 -0.33
CA ALA A 91 0.86 -12.98 -1.51
C ALA A 91 0.36 -12.06 -2.64
N ALA A 92 -0.38 -11.00 -2.30
CA ALA A 92 -0.81 -9.99 -3.26
C ALA A 92 0.40 -9.28 -3.89
N THR A 93 1.40 -8.90 -3.09
CA THR A 93 2.61 -8.24 -3.60
C THR A 93 3.40 -9.15 -4.53
N LEU A 94 3.64 -10.40 -4.13
CA LEU A 94 4.32 -11.38 -4.98
C LEU A 94 3.56 -11.63 -6.29
N THR A 95 2.22 -11.64 -6.24
CA THR A 95 1.39 -11.77 -7.44
C THR A 95 1.54 -10.55 -8.35
N ILE A 96 1.54 -9.33 -7.79
CA ILE A 96 1.74 -8.10 -8.56
C ILE A 96 3.12 -8.10 -9.21
N GLU A 97 4.19 -8.34 -8.44
CA GLU A 97 5.56 -8.38 -8.95
C GLU A 97 5.71 -9.44 -10.05
N PHE A 98 5.13 -10.63 -9.86
CA PHE A 98 5.15 -11.69 -10.85
C PHE A 98 4.44 -11.28 -12.15
N VAL A 99 3.27 -10.64 -12.07
CA VAL A 99 2.56 -10.16 -13.27
C VAL A 99 3.36 -9.04 -13.95
N GLN A 100 4.00 -8.16 -13.19
CA GLN A 100 4.83 -7.08 -13.71
C GLN A 100 6.05 -7.56 -14.50
N LEU A 101 6.57 -8.77 -14.24
CA LEU A 101 7.63 -9.38 -15.07
C LEU A 101 7.23 -9.53 -16.55
N PHE A 102 5.92 -9.56 -16.85
CA PHE A 102 5.39 -9.68 -18.20
C PHE A 102 4.91 -8.34 -18.77
N LEU A 103 5.06 -7.25 -18.03
CA LEU A 103 4.64 -5.91 -18.46
C LEU A 103 5.86 -5.11 -18.93
N PRO A 104 5.89 -4.62 -20.19
CA PRO A 104 7.09 -4.07 -20.82
C PRO A 104 7.61 -2.76 -20.19
N ALA A 105 6.78 -2.07 -19.41
CA ALA A 105 7.10 -0.79 -18.76
C ALA A 105 7.14 -0.89 -17.22
N ARG A 106 7.14 -2.10 -16.64
CA ARG A 106 7.21 -2.31 -15.19
C ARG A 106 8.50 -3.03 -14.81
N PHE A 107 9.08 -2.61 -13.69
CA PHE A 107 10.24 -3.25 -13.08
C PHE A 107 9.82 -3.78 -11.71
N SER A 108 10.06 -5.06 -11.47
CA SER A 108 9.92 -5.66 -10.15
C SER A 108 11.07 -5.16 -9.27
N ASP A 109 10.76 -4.54 -8.13
CA ASP A 109 11.75 -4.07 -7.15
C ASP A 109 11.47 -4.73 -5.79
N PRO A 110 12.43 -5.45 -5.18
CA PRO A 110 12.30 -6.00 -3.83
C PRO A 110 11.91 -4.97 -2.76
N ARG A 111 12.13 -3.67 -3.01
CA ARG A 111 11.67 -2.58 -2.15
C ARG A 111 10.15 -2.49 -2.07
N ASP A 112 9.42 -2.94 -3.10
CA ASP A 112 7.96 -2.96 -3.12
C ASP A 112 7.42 -4.01 -2.16
N LEU A 113 7.98 -5.23 -2.19
CA LEU A 113 7.67 -6.25 -1.19
C LEU A 113 7.86 -5.73 0.24
N LEU A 114 8.96 -5.03 0.50
CA LEU A 114 9.22 -4.45 1.82
C LEU A 114 8.20 -3.35 2.17
N ALA A 115 7.98 -2.39 1.28
CA ALA A 115 7.04 -1.28 1.48
C ALA A 115 5.62 -1.78 1.74
N ASN A 116 5.14 -2.69 0.90
CA ASN A 116 3.79 -3.24 0.98
C ASN A 116 3.60 -4.08 2.26
N THR A 117 4.63 -4.83 2.65
CA THR A 117 4.64 -5.57 3.92
C THR A 117 4.57 -4.63 5.11
N LEU A 118 5.37 -3.55 5.13
CA LEU A 118 5.32 -2.52 6.17
C LEU A 118 3.96 -1.84 6.25
N GLY A 119 3.39 -1.46 5.10
CA GLY A 119 2.04 -0.91 5.01
C GLY A 119 1.00 -1.84 5.64
N THR A 120 1.05 -3.12 5.28
CA THR A 120 0.15 -4.15 5.83
C THR A 120 0.30 -4.26 7.35
N LEU A 121 1.53 -4.26 7.87
CA LEU A 121 1.81 -4.30 9.30
C LEU A 121 1.29 -3.05 10.04
N VAL A 122 1.47 -1.86 9.46
CA VAL A 122 0.90 -0.62 10.01
C VAL A 122 -0.62 -0.71 10.07
N GLY A 123 -1.28 -1.18 9.02
CA GLY A 123 -2.72 -1.40 9.00
C GLY A 123 -3.21 -2.37 10.08
N ILE A 124 -2.50 -3.49 10.26
CA ILE A 124 -2.76 -4.45 11.35
C ILE A 124 -2.64 -3.75 12.71
N ALA A 125 -1.56 -2.99 12.93
CA ALA A 125 -1.31 -2.30 14.19
C ALA A 125 -2.42 -1.28 14.53
N LEU A 126 -2.92 -0.54 13.53
CA LEU A 126 -4.04 0.39 13.71
C LEU A 126 -5.30 -0.30 14.23
N VAL A 127 -5.61 -1.50 13.73
CA VAL A 127 -6.76 -2.29 14.21
C VAL A 127 -6.58 -2.69 15.68
N TRP A 128 -5.37 -3.09 16.08
CA TRP A 128 -5.07 -3.42 17.47
C TRP A 128 -5.17 -2.21 18.40
N VAL A 129 -4.64 -1.06 18.00
CA VAL A 129 -4.73 0.19 18.77
C VAL A 129 -6.18 0.63 18.94
N ALA A 130 -6.97 0.59 17.86
CA ALA A 130 -8.39 0.92 17.91
C ALA A 130 -9.17 -0.03 18.83
N ALA A 131 -8.91 -1.34 18.75
CA ALA A 131 -9.56 -2.34 19.61
C ALA A 131 -9.27 -2.14 21.10
N ARG A 132 -8.05 -1.69 21.46
CA ARG A 132 -7.68 -1.39 22.86
C ARG A 132 -8.43 -0.18 23.40
N ARG A 133 -8.64 0.85 22.57
CA ARG A 133 -9.37 2.08 22.96
C ARG A 133 -10.87 1.87 23.22
N HIS A 134 -11.44 0.79 22.72
CA HIS A 134 -12.83 0.42 22.98
C HIS A 134 -13.01 -0.49 24.20
N ALA A 135 -11.92 -0.97 24.79
CA ALA A 135 -11.94 -1.90 25.92
C ALA A 135 -11.58 -1.25 27.27
N GLY A 136 -11.25 0.05 27.29
CA GLY A 136 -11.03 0.86 28.48
C GLY A 136 -12.05 1.98 28.57
#